data_AF-A0A3D2NHM5-F1
#
_entry.id   AF-A0A3D2NHM5-F1
#
_cell.length_a   1.000
_cell.length_b   1.000
_cell.length_c   1.000
_cell.angle_alpha   90.00
_cell.angle_beta   90.00
_cell.angle_gamma   90.00
#
_symmetry.space_group_name_H-M   'P 1'
#
loop_
_entity.id
_entity.type
_entity.pdbx_description
1 polymer ?
#
loop_
_entity_poly.entity_id
_entity_poly.type
_entity_poly.pdbx_seq_one_letter_code
_entity_poly.pdbx_strand_id
1 'polypeptide(L)'
;DSSTVIEDSSDIPNSVMFLSLVGNETASDAGFAVERWRENNTIIDRSGATLPRLKKAGNLRAIVGQGATDAMTLDLRTQGPHALVGGTTGAGKSEFLQAWVLGMAAAHSPD
;
A
#
# COMPACT_ATOMS: atom_id res chain seq x y z
N ASP A 1 -40.17 -10.07 -0.50
CA ASP A 1 -39.14 -11.12 -0.60
C ASP A 1 -37.87 -10.60 -1.23
N SER A 2 -36.96 -10.10 -0.39
CA SER A 2 -35.66 -9.53 -0.79
C SER A 2 -34.51 -10.35 -0.20
N SER A 3 -34.63 -11.67 -0.26
CA SER A 3 -33.67 -12.62 0.32
C SER A 3 -33.07 -13.54 -0.73
N THR A 4 -32.71 -13.01 -1.89
CA THR A 4 -31.76 -13.65 -2.79
C THR A 4 -30.36 -13.35 -2.28
N VAL A 5 -29.74 -14.32 -1.64
CA VAL A 5 -28.29 -14.32 -1.41
C VAL A 5 -27.65 -14.43 -2.79
N ILE A 6 -27.13 -13.31 -3.29
CA ILE A 6 -26.26 -13.33 -4.46
C ILE A 6 -24.93 -13.85 -3.92
N GLU A 7 -24.54 -15.08 -4.28
CA GLU A 7 -23.17 -15.51 -4.07
C GLU A 7 -22.28 -14.54 -4.87
N ASP A 8 -21.50 -13.75 -4.16
CA ASP A 8 -20.48 -12.89 -4.75
C ASP A 8 -19.39 -13.80 -5.33
N SER A 9 -19.59 -14.24 -6.57
CA SER A 9 -18.61 -15.02 -7.33
C SER A 9 -17.51 -14.10 -7.86
N SER A 10 -16.88 -13.35 -6.96
CA SER A 10 -15.71 -12.54 -7.26
C SER A 10 -14.49 -13.45 -7.32
N ASP A 11 -13.64 -13.26 -8.34
CA ASP A 11 -12.34 -13.97 -8.47
C ASP A 11 -11.29 -13.48 -7.44
N ILE A 12 -11.72 -12.71 -6.44
CA ILE A 12 -10.85 -12.11 -5.41
C ILE A 12 -10.93 -12.97 -4.14
N PRO A 13 -9.80 -13.30 -3.51
CA PRO A 13 -9.80 -14.05 -2.25
C PRO A 13 -10.51 -13.27 -1.13
N ASN A 14 -11.24 -14.00 -0.28
CA ASN A 14 -11.93 -13.43 0.89
C ASN A 14 -11.00 -12.71 1.87
N SER A 15 -9.73 -13.11 1.92
CA SER A 15 -8.68 -12.42 2.65
C SER A 15 -7.32 -12.71 2.04
N VAL A 16 -6.38 -11.79 2.26
CA VAL A 16 -5.00 -11.90 1.81
C VAL A 16 -4.07 -11.47 2.94
N MET A 17 -2.98 -12.22 3.13
CA MET A 17 -1.96 -11.85 4.10
C MET A 17 -1.16 -10.65 3.57
N PHE A 18 -1.04 -9.59 4.36
CA PHE A 18 -0.29 -8.40 3.91
C PHE A 18 1.15 -8.73 3.47
N LEU A 19 1.85 -9.58 4.23
CA LEU A 19 3.22 -9.98 3.91
C LEU A 19 3.36 -10.78 2.62
N SER A 20 2.30 -11.49 2.17
CA SER A 20 2.35 -12.14 0.85
C SER A 20 2.31 -11.13 -0.30
N LEU A 21 1.85 -9.90 -0.05
CA LEU A 21 1.82 -8.83 -1.04
C LEU A 21 3.08 -7.96 -1.03
N VAL A 22 3.66 -7.72 0.15
CA VAL A 22 4.84 -6.84 0.29
C VAL A 22 6.17 -7.58 0.39
N GLY A 23 6.16 -8.91 0.56
CA GLY A 23 7.35 -9.73 0.80
C GLY A 23 7.54 -10.01 2.28
N ASN A 24 7.71 -11.28 2.65
CA ASN A 24 7.87 -11.74 4.03
C ASN A 24 9.12 -11.18 4.70
N GLU A 25 10.15 -10.90 3.90
CA GLU A 25 11.41 -10.27 4.28
C GLU A 25 11.17 -8.93 4.97
N THR A 26 10.11 -8.23 4.58
CA THR A 26 9.69 -6.95 5.21
C THR A 26 9.47 -7.09 6.72
N ALA A 27 9.04 -8.26 7.20
CA ALA A 27 8.81 -8.50 8.62
C ALA A 27 10.03 -9.06 9.36
N SER A 28 10.95 -9.73 8.66
CA SER A 28 12.08 -10.42 9.27
C SER A 28 13.41 -9.68 9.16
N ASP A 29 13.53 -8.75 8.21
CA ASP A 29 14.77 -8.03 7.92
C ASP A 29 14.51 -6.53 7.69
N ALA A 30 15.01 -5.70 8.60
CA ALA A 30 14.92 -4.24 8.47
C ALA A 30 15.74 -3.71 7.27
N GLY A 31 16.80 -4.42 6.85
CA GLY A 31 17.59 -4.08 5.67
C GLY A 31 16.75 -4.09 4.39
N PHE A 32 15.86 -5.08 4.26
CA PHE A 32 14.95 -5.18 3.11
C PHE A 32 13.99 -3.97 3.01
N ALA A 33 13.46 -3.51 4.14
CA ALA A 33 12.62 -2.30 4.16
C ALA A 33 13.42 -1.05 3.74
N VAL A 34 14.66 -0.91 4.22
CA VAL A 34 15.54 0.20 3.85
C VAL A 34 15.90 0.16 2.36
N GLU A 35 16.21 -1.02 1.81
CA GLU A 35 16.47 -1.19 0.38
C GLU A 35 15.26 -0.77 -0.46
N ARG A 36 14.06 -1.21 -0.09
CA ARG A 36 12.82 -0.82 -0.77
C ARG A 36 12.57 0.69 -0.73
N TRP A 37 12.84 1.36 0.39
CA TRP A 37 12.74 2.82 0.48
C TRP A 37 13.77 3.54 -0.39
N ARG A 38 14.98 2.98 -0.54
CA ARG A 38 16.00 3.50 -1.47
C ARG A 38 15.53 3.35 -2.92
N GLU A 39 14.99 2.20 -3.30
CA GLU A 39 14.43 1.96 -4.62
C GLU A 39 13.28 2.94 -4.94
N ASN A 40 12.43 3.21 -3.96
CA ASN A 40 11.34 4.17 -4.09
C ASN A 40 11.79 5.64 -4.01
N ASN A 41 13.07 5.91 -3.73
CA ASN A 41 13.66 7.23 -3.56
C ASN A 41 12.93 8.08 -2.50
N THR A 42 12.56 7.47 -1.38
CA THR A 42 11.81 8.15 -0.31
C THR A 42 12.72 8.59 0.84
N ILE A 43 13.91 8.00 0.96
CA ILE A 43 14.88 8.39 2.00
C ILE A 43 15.47 9.75 1.66
N ILE A 44 15.38 10.69 2.59
CA ILE A 44 15.98 12.02 2.46
C ILE A 44 17.40 11.97 3.01
N ASP A 45 18.40 12.21 2.16
CA ASP A 45 19.78 12.36 2.60
C ASP A 45 19.97 13.71 3.31
N ARG A 46 20.22 13.65 4.63
CA ARG A 46 20.45 14.83 5.47
C ARG A 46 21.94 15.12 5.70
N SER A 47 22.86 14.41 5.03
CA SER A 47 24.31 14.58 5.17
C SER A 47 24.84 15.90 4.60
N GLY A 48 24.04 16.61 3.79
CA GLY A 48 24.44 17.83 3.09
C GLY A 48 25.22 17.57 1.80
N ALA A 49 25.36 16.31 1.38
CA ALA A 49 25.95 15.97 0.09
C ALA A 49 25.10 16.51 -1.07
N THR A 50 25.78 16.94 -2.15
CA THR A 50 25.09 17.38 -3.37
C THR A 50 24.56 16.15 -4.11
N LEU A 51 23.26 15.90 -4.04
CA LEU A 51 22.65 14.78 -4.73
C LEU A 51 22.29 15.12 -6.19
N PRO A 52 22.43 14.15 -7.12
CA PRO A 52 21.94 14.32 -8.47
C PRO A 52 20.42 14.49 -8.47
N ARG A 53 19.92 15.37 -9.33
CA ARG A 53 18.48 15.61 -9.46
C ARG A 53 17.78 14.33 -9.92
N LEU A 54 16.74 13.92 -9.19
CA LEU A 54 15.90 12.79 -9.57
C LEU A 54 15.30 13.02 -10.96
N LYS A 55 15.40 11.99 -11.82
CA LYS A 55 14.85 12.03 -13.18
C LYS A 55 13.32 11.95 -13.20
N LYS A 56 12.71 11.42 -12.13
CA LYS A 56 11.27 11.28 -11.97
C LYS A 56 10.86 11.81 -10.60
N ALA A 57 9.73 12.49 -10.52
CA ALA A 57 9.18 12.90 -9.24
C ALA A 57 8.71 11.67 -8.45
N GLY A 58 8.91 11.68 -7.12
CA GLY A 58 8.44 10.60 -6.23
C GLY A 58 6.93 10.42 -6.32
N ASN A 59 6.44 9.19 -6.09
CA ASN A 59 5.02 8.86 -6.02
C ASN A 59 4.56 8.76 -4.56
N LEU A 60 3.26 8.60 -4.32
CA LEU A 60 2.75 8.25 -3.00
C LEU A 60 1.89 6.98 -3.11
N ARG A 61 2.48 5.97 -3.77
CA ARG A 61 1.85 4.69 -4.08
C ARG A 61 2.06 3.68 -2.95
N ALA A 62 0.99 3.00 -2.54
CA ALA A 62 1.04 1.89 -1.59
C ALA A 62 0.12 0.74 -2.03
N ILE A 63 0.48 -0.49 -1.64
CA ILE A 63 -0.41 -1.64 -1.76
C ILE A 63 -1.48 -1.55 -0.66
N VAL A 64 -2.74 -1.72 -1.04
CA VAL A 64 -3.90 -1.68 -0.12
C VAL A 64 -4.67 -3.01 -0.07
N GLY A 65 -4.34 -3.95 -0.96
CA GLY A 65 -5.00 -5.25 -1.03
C GLY A 65 -4.64 -5.99 -2.31
N GLN A 66 -5.53 -6.89 -2.72
CA GLN A 66 -5.42 -7.72 -3.92
C GLN A 66 -6.61 -7.43 -4.84
N GLY A 67 -6.35 -7.14 -6.11
CA GLY A 67 -7.36 -7.12 -7.16
C GLY A 67 -7.52 -8.51 -7.78
N ALA A 68 -8.36 -8.63 -8.82
CA ALA A 68 -8.63 -9.91 -9.48
C ALA A 68 -7.37 -10.60 -10.05
N THR A 69 -6.30 -9.85 -10.32
CA THR A 69 -5.08 -10.39 -10.94
C THR A 69 -3.82 -9.99 -10.18
N ASP A 70 -3.71 -8.72 -9.77
CA ASP A 70 -2.51 -8.16 -9.15
C ASP A 70 -2.80 -7.45 -7.82
N ALA A 71 -1.74 -7.14 -7.08
CA ALA A 71 -1.83 -6.30 -5.90
C ALA A 71 -2.52 -4.96 -6.24
N MET A 72 -3.55 -4.62 -5.47
CA MET A 72 -4.26 -3.36 -5.61
C MET A 72 -3.43 -2.25 -4.97
N THR A 73 -3.21 -1.16 -5.72
CA THR A 73 -2.44 -0.01 -5.23
C THR A 73 -3.24 1.29 -5.29
N LEU A 74 -2.98 2.17 -4.34
CA LEU A 74 -3.48 3.55 -4.31
C LEU A 74 -2.29 4.51 -4.36
N ASP A 75 -2.34 5.52 -5.23
CA ASP A 75 -1.28 6.54 -5.38
C ASP A 75 -1.87 7.96 -5.27
N LEU A 76 -1.74 8.56 -4.10
CA LEU A 76 -2.29 9.89 -3.80
C LEU A 76 -1.69 11.01 -4.65
N ARG A 77 -0.51 10.81 -5.25
CA ARG A 77 0.06 11.83 -6.12
C ARG A 77 -0.64 11.89 -7.47
N THR A 78 -0.97 10.73 -8.02
CA THR A 78 -1.61 10.63 -9.35
C THR A 78 -3.14 10.58 -9.27
N GLN A 79 -3.70 10.16 -8.14
CA GLN A 79 -5.14 10.03 -7.91
C GLN A 79 -5.74 11.20 -7.09
N GLY A 80 -4.90 12.02 -6.46
CA GLY A 80 -5.31 13.17 -5.66
C GLY A 80 -4.99 12.99 -4.16
N PRO A 81 -4.75 14.10 -3.43
CA PRO A 81 -4.17 14.07 -2.08
C PRO A 81 -5.16 13.64 -0.98
N HIS A 82 -6.42 13.40 -1.32
CA HIS A 82 -7.48 13.12 -0.36
C HIS A 82 -8.26 11.87 -0.78
N ALA A 83 -8.63 11.04 0.20
CA ALA A 83 -9.45 9.86 0.00
C ALA A 83 -10.65 9.88 0.95
N LEU A 84 -11.76 9.31 0.48
CA LEU A 84 -12.96 9.05 1.27
C LEU A 84 -13.16 7.53 1.34
N VAL A 85 -13.27 6.99 2.56
CA VAL A 85 -13.51 5.55 2.78
C VAL A 85 -14.88 5.36 3.41
N GLY A 86 -15.80 4.72 2.68
CA GLY A 86 -17.17 4.46 3.09
C GLY A 86 -17.44 2.97 3.32
N GLY A 87 -18.55 2.65 4.00
CA GLY A 87 -18.96 1.28 4.29
C GLY A 87 -19.78 1.17 5.58
N THR A 88 -20.60 0.14 5.71
CA THR A 88 -21.37 -0.16 6.93
C THR A 88 -20.47 -0.76 8.02
N THR A 89 -21.01 -0.97 9.22
CA THR A 89 -20.33 -1.75 10.27
C THR A 89 -20.08 -3.18 9.78
N GLY A 90 -18.88 -3.69 10.01
CA GLY A 90 -18.47 -5.02 9.52
C GLY A 90 -17.93 -5.05 8.09
N ALA A 91 -18.00 -3.95 7.33
CA ALA A 91 -17.50 -3.89 5.95
C ALA A 91 -15.96 -3.82 5.81
N GLY A 92 -15.20 -3.95 6.90
CA GLY A 92 -13.74 -3.97 6.86
C GLY A 92 -13.04 -2.60 6.74
N LYS A 93 -13.74 -1.48 7.00
CA LYS A 93 -13.15 -0.13 6.88
C LYS A 93 -11.89 0.07 7.74
N SER A 94 -11.91 -0.42 8.98
CA SER A 94 -10.79 -0.26 9.91
C SER A 94 -9.57 -1.06 9.44
N GLU A 95 -9.81 -2.28 9.00
CA GLU A 95 -8.81 -3.20 8.46
C GLU A 95 -8.21 -2.65 7.16
N PHE A 96 -9.03 -2.07 6.28
CA PHE A 96 -8.57 -1.38 5.08
C PHE A 96 -7.63 -0.21 5.42
N LEU A 97 -8.02 0.65 6.38
CA LEU A 97 -7.19 1.79 6.79
C LEU A 97 -5.86 1.34 7.40
N GLN A 98 -5.88 0.29 8.23
CA GLN A 98 -4.66 -0.29 8.78
C GLN A 98 -3.76 -0.88 7.69
N ALA A 99 -4.33 -1.65 6.75
CA ALA A 99 -3.60 -2.21 5.62
C ALA A 99 -3.00 -1.10 4.74
N TRP A 100 -3.72 0.00 4.53
CA TRP A 100 -3.20 1.14 3.79
C TRP A 100 -2.04 1.83 4.52
N VAL A 101 -2.15 2.06 5.84
CA VAL A 101 -1.04 2.61 6.64
C VAL A 101 0.18 1.69 6.59
N LEU A 102 -0.01 0.38 6.71
CA LEU A 102 1.08 -0.60 6.58
C LEU A 102 1.69 -0.58 5.17
N GLY A 103 0.87 -0.51 4.12
CA GLY A 103 1.32 -0.37 2.74
C GLY A 103 2.14 0.89 2.49
N MET A 104 1.75 2.00 3.12
CA MET A 104 2.49 3.25 3.10
C MET A 104 3.86 3.10 3.78
N ALA A 105 3.89 2.54 5.00
CA ALA A 105 5.14 2.33 5.73
C ALA A 105 6.08 1.33 5.02
N ALA A 106 5.53 0.31 4.37
CA ALA A 106 6.33 -0.65 3.60
C ALA A 106 6.94 -0.02 2.34
N ALA A 107 6.29 0.99 1.75
CA ALA A 107 6.75 1.63 0.52
C ALA A 107 7.57 2.91 0.76
N HIS A 108 7.31 3.65 1.85
CA HIS A 108 7.85 4.98 2.08
C HIS A 108 8.53 5.06 3.45
N SER A 109 9.75 5.59 3.46
CA SER A 109 10.47 5.94 4.69
C SER A 109 9.72 7.03 5.47
N PRO A 110 9.95 7.14 6.78
CA PRO A 110 9.33 8.16 7.64
C PRO A 110 9.91 9.59 7.46
N ASP A 111 10.88 9.77 6.56
CA ASP A 111 11.49 11.07 6.22
C ASP A 111 10.58 11.94 5.35
#